data_AF-A0A956RE35-F1
#
_entry.id   AF-A0A956RE35-F1
#
_cell.length_a   1.000
_cell.length_b   1.000
_cell.length_c   1.000
_cell.angle_alpha   90.00
_cell.angle_beta   90.00
_cell.angle_gamma   90.00
#
_symmetry.space_group_name_H-M   'P 1'
#
loop_
_entity.id
_entity.type
_entity.pdbx_description
1 polymer ?
#
loop_
_entity_poly.entity_id
_entity_poly.type
_entity_poly.pdbx_seq_one_letter_code
_entity_poly.pdbx_strand_id
1 'polypeptide(L)'
;MARTKLILPLLAAFSLSLAACDSEEKPEPKKTETAEPKVEKKDIATLIVGDAPTVPEVYKGLKLGMSGEEAKKLVPAMPEEDTIKDEAYGTMRFYSSFDDDTGLLQRMRFQLPKDKALELIKSKWGEPKEGEELGKPVQWWFNPAEGVRASLKEGFGDELDVELTAYIPAAQFLGEGKALAFLEPGALLGSSADDVRKNYAKQLREKSKEDAEKDRARLEKFSGKDLGVLGEPKPSMHLEFLPTEWGSYWTRVHLDFNDENKVSRVWFGLEFEPHPAAKDELLALLKAKWGEPEEQEKYGRTRLLFQDELFSIEVEDDTITKKWDVFLEPKAG
;
A
#
# COMPACT_ATOMS: atom_id res chain seq x y z
N MET A 1 30.79 55.51 7.42
CA MET A 1 32.01 56.00 8.11
C MET A 1 32.65 54.83 8.82
N ALA A 2 33.93 54.59 8.57
CA ALA A 2 34.72 53.57 9.23
C ALA A 2 34.96 53.90 10.71
N ARG A 3 35.03 52.88 11.57
CA ARG A 3 36.27 52.56 12.33
C ARG A 3 36.13 51.31 13.20
N THR A 4 37.07 50.42 12.94
CA THR A 4 37.53 49.22 13.64
C THR A 4 38.13 49.51 15.03
N LYS A 5 38.02 48.54 15.96
CA LYS A 5 39.07 47.97 16.87
C LYS A 5 38.36 47.06 17.91
N LEU A 6 38.46 45.73 17.83
CA LEU A 6 39.54 44.82 18.26
C LEU A 6 39.77 44.79 19.78
N ILE A 7 39.60 43.63 20.43
CA ILE A 7 40.55 42.90 21.30
C ILE A 7 39.88 41.61 21.84
N LEU A 8 40.64 40.52 21.77
CA LEU A 8 40.42 39.12 22.22
C LEU A 8 41.51 38.82 23.30
N PRO A 9 41.66 37.61 23.88
CA PRO A 9 40.80 36.72 24.69
C PRO A 9 41.24 36.66 26.18
N LEU A 10 40.54 35.88 27.01
CA LEU A 10 41.11 35.35 28.27
C LEU A 10 40.87 33.83 28.36
N LEU A 11 41.97 33.07 28.44
CA LEU A 11 42.02 31.66 28.84
C LEU A 11 41.72 31.53 30.33
N ALA A 12 41.01 30.47 30.74
CA ALA A 12 41.09 29.92 32.08
C ALA A 12 41.29 28.41 32.01
N ALA A 13 42.47 27.97 32.45
CA ALA A 13 42.80 26.59 32.74
C ALA A 13 42.21 26.20 34.09
N PHE A 14 41.69 24.97 34.22
CA PHE A 14 41.41 24.36 35.50
C PHE A 14 42.03 22.96 35.53
N SER A 15 42.90 22.75 36.50
CA SER A 15 43.63 21.52 36.75
C SER A 15 43.37 21.05 38.19
N LEU A 16 43.09 19.75 38.29
CA LEU A 16 43.37 18.80 39.38
C LEU A 16 42.81 19.02 40.80
N SER A 17 42.10 18.01 41.30
CA SER A 17 42.54 17.29 42.51
C SER A 17 41.85 15.91 42.62
N LEU A 18 42.67 14.87 42.75
CA LEU A 18 42.31 13.54 43.25
C LEU A 18 42.20 13.59 44.78
N ALA A 19 41.18 12.96 45.34
CA ALA A 19 41.16 12.58 46.75
C ALA A 19 40.66 11.13 46.84
N ALA A 20 41.58 10.25 47.24
CA ALA A 20 41.30 8.89 47.67
C ALA A 20 40.71 8.93 49.08
N CYS A 21 39.58 8.24 49.29
CA CYS A 21 39.11 7.84 50.61
C CYS A 21 38.80 6.36 50.57
N ASP A 22 39.57 5.66 51.40
CA ASP A 22 39.52 4.26 51.76
C ASP A 22 38.30 4.03 52.68
N SER A 23 37.40 3.12 52.32
CA SER A 23 36.32 2.67 53.20
C SER A 23 35.93 1.22 52.93
N GLU A 24 36.02 0.44 54.01
CA GLU A 24 35.74 -0.97 54.23
C GLU A 24 34.73 -1.66 53.28
N GLU A 25 35.22 -2.68 52.58
CA GLU A 25 34.43 -3.67 51.83
C GLU A 25 33.60 -4.56 52.79
N LYS A 26 32.28 -4.37 52.79
CA LYS A 26 31.34 -5.43 53.17
C LYS A 26 31.23 -6.42 52.00
N PRO A 27 31.31 -7.75 52.23
CA PRO A 27 31.10 -8.72 51.16
C PRO A 27 29.62 -8.66 50.72
N GLU A 28 29.39 -8.19 49.48
CA GLU A 28 28.09 -8.30 48.84
C GLU A 28 27.70 -9.78 48.66
N PRO A 29 26.43 -10.15 48.88
CA PRO A 29 25.95 -11.49 48.59
C PRO A 29 26.08 -11.76 47.09
N LYS A 30 26.78 -12.84 46.74
CA LYS A 30 26.85 -13.38 45.37
C LYS A 30 25.47 -13.34 44.73
N LYS A 31 25.29 -12.42 43.77
CA LYS A 31 24.18 -12.45 42.81
C LYS A 31 24.28 -13.79 42.12
N THR A 32 23.32 -14.67 42.40
CA THR A 32 23.11 -15.87 41.60
C THR A 32 22.77 -15.37 40.20
N GLU A 33 23.71 -15.54 39.29
CA GLU A 33 23.54 -15.27 37.86
C GLU A 33 22.50 -16.29 37.37
N THR A 34 21.24 -15.89 37.39
CA THR A 34 20.15 -16.64 36.77
C THR A 34 20.49 -16.68 35.28
N ALA A 35 20.97 -17.83 34.82
CA ALA A 35 21.27 -18.06 33.41
C ALA A 35 20.06 -17.59 32.58
N GLU A 36 20.24 -16.54 31.79
CA GLU A 36 19.20 -16.08 30.87
C GLU A 36 18.79 -17.27 30.00
N PRO A 37 17.47 -17.49 29.80
CA PRO A 37 17.00 -18.59 28.97
C PRO A 37 17.61 -18.44 27.58
N LYS A 38 18.43 -19.42 27.19
CA LYS A 38 19.10 -19.46 25.90
C LYS A 38 18.04 -19.63 24.81
N VAL A 39 17.63 -18.53 24.18
CA VAL A 39 16.70 -18.57 23.05
C VAL A 39 17.34 -19.33 21.90
N GLU A 40 16.66 -20.38 21.44
CA GLU A 40 17.10 -21.16 20.28
C GLU A 40 16.96 -20.28 19.02
N LYS A 41 18.08 -20.10 18.31
CA LYS A 41 18.10 -19.31 17.06
C LYS A 41 17.37 -20.09 15.96
N LYS A 42 16.41 -19.45 15.33
CA LYS A 42 15.70 -19.96 14.15
C LYS A 42 16.43 -19.58 12.86
N ASP A 43 16.30 -20.42 11.85
CA ASP A 43 16.82 -20.16 10.51
C ASP A 43 15.90 -19.16 9.79
N ILE A 44 16.45 -18.14 9.13
CA ILE A 44 15.67 -17.18 8.32
C ILE A 44 14.85 -17.86 7.22
N ALA A 45 15.26 -19.05 6.78
CA ALA A 45 14.51 -19.86 5.83
C ALA A 45 13.11 -20.27 6.34
N THR A 46 12.87 -20.27 7.65
CA THR A 46 11.54 -20.54 8.21
C THR A 46 10.56 -19.38 8.02
N LEU A 47 11.03 -18.21 7.55
CA LEU A 47 10.17 -17.07 7.21
C LEU A 47 9.61 -17.18 5.79
N ILE A 48 10.27 -17.93 4.91
CA ILE A 48 9.87 -18.13 3.52
C ILE A 48 9.40 -19.58 3.38
N VAL A 49 8.10 -19.79 3.54
CA VAL A 49 7.47 -21.12 3.49
C VAL A 49 6.51 -21.23 2.32
N GLY A 50 6.08 -22.46 2.01
CA GLY A 50 5.18 -22.75 0.89
C GLY A 50 5.84 -22.62 -0.48
N ASP A 51 5.01 -22.67 -1.51
CA ASP A 51 5.33 -22.50 -2.93
C ASP A 51 4.93 -21.11 -3.46
N ALA A 52 4.34 -20.27 -2.62
CA ALA A 52 3.93 -18.90 -2.93
C ALA A 52 4.00 -18.02 -1.65
N PRO A 53 3.94 -16.67 -1.78
CA PRO A 53 3.90 -15.77 -0.63
C PRO A 53 2.79 -16.10 0.36
N THR A 54 3.16 -16.26 1.63
CA THR A 54 2.24 -16.50 2.75
C THR A 54 2.73 -15.73 3.97
N VAL A 55 1.82 -15.40 4.90
CA VAL A 55 2.17 -14.71 6.14
C VAL A 55 3.00 -15.64 7.05
N PRO A 56 4.25 -15.29 7.42
CA PRO A 56 5.09 -16.15 8.25
C PRO A 56 4.58 -16.32 9.68
N GLU A 57 4.94 -17.43 10.32
CA GLU A 57 4.49 -17.79 11.69
C GLU A 57 4.85 -16.74 12.76
N VAL A 58 5.91 -15.94 12.53
CA VAL A 58 6.30 -14.83 13.43
C VAL A 58 5.16 -13.83 13.67
N TYR A 59 4.26 -13.70 12.70
CA TYR A 59 3.06 -12.87 12.79
C TYR A 59 1.88 -13.60 13.46
N LYS A 60 2.06 -14.80 14.04
CA LYS A 60 1.10 -15.53 14.88
C LYS A 60 -0.34 -15.58 14.35
N GLY A 61 -0.49 -15.76 13.03
CA GLY A 61 -1.80 -15.87 12.38
C GLY A 61 -2.49 -14.54 12.11
N LEU A 62 -1.79 -13.40 12.18
CA LEU A 62 -2.28 -12.14 11.63
C LEU A 62 -2.65 -12.32 10.16
N LYS A 63 -3.70 -11.61 9.74
CA LYS A 63 -4.21 -11.60 8.38
C LYS A 63 -4.29 -10.16 7.90
N LEU A 64 -3.81 -9.93 6.68
CA LEU A 64 -3.98 -8.64 6.03
C LEU A 64 -5.49 -8.33 5.91
N GLY A 65 -5.86 -7.09 6.14
CA GLY A 65 -7.24 -6.61 6.19
C GLY A 65 -7.95 -6.80 7.54
N MET A 66 -7.32 -7.39 8.56
CA MET A 66 -7.91 -7.47 9.91
C MET A 66 -7.78 -6.17 10.69
N SER A 67 -8.67 -5.94 11.66
CA SER A 67 -8.61 -4.74 12.51
C SER A 67 -7.42 -4.77 13.48
N GLY A 68 -6.94 -3.58 13.87
CA GLY A 68 -5.94 -3.44 14.94
C GLY A 68 -6.35 -4.09 16.26
N GLU A 69 -7.64 -4.11 16.60
CA GLU A 69 -8.14 -4.77 17.81
C GLU A 69 -7.99 -6.30 17.75
N GLU A 70 -8.33 -6.90 16.61
CA GLU A 70 -8.15 -8.34 16.38
C GLU A 70 -6.67 -8.71 16.34
N ALA A 71 -5.84 -7.86 15.70
CA ALA A 71 -4.40 -8.04 15.64
C ALA A 71 -3.77 -8.04 17.05
N LYS A 72 -4.14 -7.09 17.91
CA LYS A 72 -3.68 -7.02 19.32
C LYS A 72 -4.10 -8.24 20.14
N LYS A 73 -5.24 -8.86 19.84
CA LYS A 73 -5.67 -10.11 20.51
C LYS A 73 -4.78 -11.30 20.12
N LEU A 74 -4.34 -11.37 18.86
CA LEU A 74 -3.45 -12.44 18.37
C LEU A 74 -2.00 -12.22 18.79
N VAL A 75 -1.56 -10.96 18.81
CA VAL A 75 -0.21 -10.56 19.18
C VAL A 75 -0.26 -9.50 20.29
N PRO A 76 -0.53 -9.90 21.56
CA PRO A 76 -0.58 -8.95 22.67
C PRO A 76 0.72 -8.17 22.90
N ALA A 77 1.84 -8.72 22.42
CA ALA A 77 3.16 -8.13 22.49
C ALA A 77 3.48 -7.20 21.30
N MET A 78 2.52 -6.93 20.40
CA MET A 78 2.68 -5.95 19.33
C MET A 78 2.86 -4.57 19.98
N PRO A 79 4.05 -3.96 19.91
CA PRO A 79 4.28 -2.68 20.58
C PRO A 79 3.51 -1.57 19.88
N GLU A 80 3.36 -0.43 20.57
CA GLU A 80 2.75 0.78 19.98
C GLU A 80 3.51 1.26 18.72
N GLU A 81 4.77 0.87 18.56
CA GLU A 81 5.61 1.18 17.39
C GLU A 81 5.51 0.14 16.25
N ASP A 82 4.48 -0.72 16.25
CA ASP A 82 4.16 -1.57 15.08
C ASP A 82 5.29 -2.54 14.68
N THR A 83 6.21 -2.82 15.61
CA THR A 83 7.45 -3.59 15.37
C THR A 83 7.52 -4.82 16.27
N ILE A 84 7.32 -6.02 15.74
CA ILE A 84 7.55 -7.27 16.46
C ILE A 84 9.05 -7.56 16.52
N LYS A 85 9.54 -7.85 17.74
CA LYS A 85 10.91 -8.36 17.97
C LYS A 85 10.81 -9.82 18.36
N ASP A 86 11.48 -10.68 17.60
CA ASP A 86 11.61 -12.10 17.90
C ASP A 86 13.09 -12.43 18.06
N GLU A 87 13.52 -12.65 19.30
CA GLU A 87 14.92 -12.93 19.66
C GLU A 87 15.46 -14.18 18.96
N ALA A 88 14.59 -15.11 18.53
CA ALA A 88 14.99 -16.29 17.78
C ALA A 88 15.59 -15.93 16.41
N TYR A 89 15.25 -14.78 15.84
CA TYR A 89 15.81 -14.25 14.59
C TYR A 89 16.88 -13.16 14.81
N GLY A 90 17.37 -13.01 16.05
CA GLY A 90 18.45 -12.07 16.36
C GLY A 90 18.04 -10.61 16.21
N THR A 91 18.73 -9.86 15.33
CA THR A 91 18.52 -8.41 15.14
C THR A 91 17.47 -8.07 14.08
N MET A 92 16.85 -9.09 13.46
CA MET A 92 15.82 -8.89 12.46
C MET A 92 14.61 -8.16 13.04
N ARG A 93 14.02 -7.30 12.20
CA ARG A 93 12.84 -6.51 12.56
C ARG A 93 11.66 -6.95 11.72
N PHE A 94 10.53 -7.08 12.39
CA PHE A 94 9.26 -7.42 11.78
C PHE A 94 8.31 -6.25 12.02
N TYR A 95 7.75 -5.70 10.95
CA TYR A 95 6.88 -4.54 10.98
C TYR A 95 5.47 -4.96 10.57
N SER A 96 4.47 -4.30 11.13
CA SER A 96 3.07 -4.38 10.75
C SER A 96 2.51 -2.97 10.65
N SER A 97 1.96 -2.54 9.52
CA SER A 97 1.39 -1.19 9.36
C SER A 97 -0.10 -1.29 9.12
N PHE A 98 -0.84 -0.50 9.90
CA PHE A 98 -2.27 -0.31 9.76
C PHE A 98 -2.54 0.94 8.92
N ASP A 99 -3.66 0.91 8.23
CA ASP A 99 -4.21 2.08 7.56
C ASP A 99 -4.72 3.10 8.59
N ASP A 100 -4.33 4.36 8.47
CA ASP A 100 -4.71 5.39 9.43
C ASP A 100 -6.23 5.69 9.41
N ASP A 101 -6.87 5.52 8.24
CA ASP A 101 -8.29 5.84 8.05
C ASP A 101 -9.20 4.67 8.47
N THR A 102 -8.84 3.44 8.12
CA THR A 102 -9.67 2.25 8.37
C THR A 102 -9.23 1.44 9.59
N GLY A 103 -8.01 1.63 10.09
CA GLY A 103 -7.43 0.84 11.18
C GLY A 103 -7.20 -0.64 10.80
N LEU A 104 -7.19 -0.96 9.51
CA LEU A 104 -6.98 -2.32 9.00
C LEU A 104 -5.50 -2.58 8.71
N LEU A 105 -5.02 -3.79 9.00
CA LEU A 105 -3.64 -4.21 8.74
C LEU A 105 -3.39 -4.28 7.23
N GLN A 106 -2.60 -3.36 6.67
CA GLN A 106 -2.34 -3.31 5.23
C GLN A 106 -1.01 -3.94 4.83
N ARG A 107 -0.02 -3.89 5.72
CA ARG A 107 1.36 -4.27 5.40
C ARG A 107 1.99 -5.07 6.52
N MET A 108 2.73 -6.09 6.15
CA MET A 108 3.67 -6.79 7.03
C MET A 108 5.03 -6.83 6.35
N ARG A 109 6.10 -6.48 7.06
CA ARG A 109 7.43 -6.38 6.45
C ARG A 109 8.51 -6.95 7.34
N PHE A 110 9.47 -7.65 6.78
CA PHE A 110 10.66 -8.12 7.50
C PHE A 110 11.92 -8.00 6.65
N GLN A 111 13.07 -7.98 7.30
CA GLN A 111 14.35 -7.67 6.66
C GLN A 111 15.19 -8.93 6.49
N LEU A 112 15.73 -9.15 5.28
CA LEU A 112 16.62 -10.28 4.99
C LEU A 112 18.02 -9.76 4.60
N PRO A 113 19.10 -10.52 4.90
CA PRO A 113 20.44 -10.20 4.42
C PRO A 113 20.48 -10.12 2.88
N LYS A 114 21.04 -9.02 2.35
CA LYS A 114 21.04 -8.72 0.90
C LYS A 114 21.71 -9.81 0.05
N ASP A 115 22.73 -10.47 0.59
CA ASP A 115 23.49 -11.54 -0.08
C ASP A 115 22.73 -12.87 -0.20
N LYS A 116 21.63 -13.05 0.54
CA LYS A 116 20.87 -14.32 0.60
C LYS A 116 19.40 -14.21 0.22
N ALA A 117 18.81 -13.03 0.37
CA ALA A 117 17.35 -12.84 0.29
C ALA A 117 16.75 -13.36 -1.02
N LEU A 118 17.30 -12.98 -2.17
CA LEU A 118 16.74 -13.35 -3.48
C LEU A 118 16.83 -14.86 -3.74
N GLU A 119 17.99 -15.47 -3.49
CA GLU A 119 18.15 -16.92 -3.68
C GLU A 119 17.23 -17.71 -2.75
N LEU A 120 17.13 -17.27 -1.49
CA LEU A 120 16.25 -17.90 -0.50
C LEU A 120 14.79 -17.85 -0.96
N ILE A 121 14.30 -16.68 -1.38
CA ILE A 121 12.93 -16.51 -1.84
C ILE A 121 12.67 -17.34 -3.11
N LYS A 122 13.57 -17.28 -4.10
CA LYS A 122 13.43 -18.04 -5.35
C LYS A 122 13.38 -19.55 -5.13
N SER A 123 14.09 -20.06 -4.13
CA SER A 123 14.07 -21.48 -3.79
C SER A 123 12.69 -21.99 -3.30
N LYS A 124 11.80 -21.07 -2.89
CA LYS A 124 10.48 -21.37 -2.35
C LYS A 124 9.36 -20.91 -3.29
N TRP A 125 9.38 -19.65 -3.69
CA TRP A 125 8.30 -19.02 -4.45
C TRP A 125 8.55 -18.95 -5.96
N GLY A 126 9.70 -19.44 -6.43
CA GLY A 126 10.08 -19.40 -7.84
C GLY A 126 10.58 -18.02 -8.29
N GLU A 127 10.63 -17.83 -9.61
CA GLU A 127 11.12 -16.58 -10.22
C GLU A 127 10.16 -15.41 -9.94
N PRO A 128 10.67 -14.23 -9.56
CA PRO A 128 9.83 -13.05 -9.42
C PRO A 128 9.35 -12.53 -10.77
N LYS A 129 8.31 -11.71 -10.70
CA LYS A 129 8.05 -10.71 -11.73
C LYS A 129 8.84 -9.44 -11.42
N GLU A 130 9.65 -8.99 -12.37
CA GLU A 130 10.46 -7.78 -12.23
C GLU A 130 9.65 -6.53 -12.53
N GLY A 131 9.84 -5.47 -11.76
CA GLY A 131 9.15 -4.22 -11.95
C GLY A 131 9.90 -3.02 -11.36
N GLU A 132 9.22 -1.89 -11.30
CA GLU A 132 9.74 -0.64 -10.78
C GLU A 132 8.71 0.07 -9.89
N GLU A 133 9.14 0.60 -8.76
CA GLU A 133 8.31 1.45 -7.90
C GLU A 133 9.08 2.73 -7.61
N LEU A 134 8.50 3.89 -7.96
CA LEU A 134 9.11 5.21 -7.74
C LEU A 134 10.56 5.34 -8.25
N GLY A 135 10.87 4.80 -9.44
CA GLY A 135 12.23 4.86 -9.99
C GLY A 135 13.14 3.71 -9.58
N LYS A 136 12.68 2.79 -8.72
CA LYS A 136 13.52 1.76 -8.11
C LYS A 136 13.10 0.35 -8.52
N PRO A 137 14.05 -0.55 -8.83
CA PRO A 137 13.73 -1.95 -9.10
C PRO A 137 13.01 -2.60 -7.91
N VAL A 138 11.95 -3.35 -8.21
CA VAL A 138 11.21 -4.16 -7.25
C VAL A 138 10.95 -5.53 -7.87
N GLN A 139 11.02 -6.58 -7.06
CA GLN A 139 10.67 -7.94 -7.46
C GLN A 139 9.39 -8.37 -6.75
N TRP A 140 8.44 -8.92 -7.50
CA TRP A 140 7.12 -9.28 -7.01
C TRP A 140 6.85 -10.77 -7.12
N TRP A 141 6.19 -11.31 -6.10
CA TRP A 141 5.60 -12.64 -6.10
C TRP A 141 4.13 -12.53 -5.69
N PHE A 142 3.30 -13.40 -6.24
CA PHE A 142 1.86 -13.34 -6.07
C PHE A 142 1.31 -14.67 -5.57
N ASN A 143 0.45 -14.61 -4.57
CA ASN A 143 -0.38 -15.71 -4.12
C ASN A 143 -1.86 -15.32 -4.30
N PRO A 144 -2.45 -15.56 -5.49
CA PRO A 144 -3.83 -15.19 -5.77
C PRO A 144 -4.84 -15.97 -4.92
N ALA A 145 -4.48 -17.17 -4.44
CA ALA A 145 -5.37 -18.00 -3.62
C ALA A 145 -5.58 -17.41 -2.22
N GLU A 146 -4.55 -16.78 -1.65
CA GLU A 146 -4.63 -16.10 -0.35
C GLU A 146 -4.84 -14.58 -0.46
N GLY A 147 -4.77 -14.01 -1.66
CA GLY A 147 -4.83 -12.55 -1.86
C GLY A 147 -3.63 -11.82 -1.27
N VAL A 148 -2.46 -12.47 -1.27
CA VAL A 148 -1.21 -11.93 -0.71
C VAL A 148 -0.19 -11.76 -1.82
N ARG A 149 0.45 -10.60 -1.90
CA ARG A 149 1.63 -10.40 -2.73
C ARG A 149 2.82 -10.03 -1.86
N ALA A 150 4.01 -10.45 -2.28
CA ALA A 150 5.27 -10.06 -1.70
C ALA A 150 6.04 -9.15 -2.66
N SER A 151 6.62 -8.08 -2.15
CA SER A 151 7.70 -7.34 -2.83
C SER A 151 9.02 -7.50 -2.10
N LEU A 152 10.10 -7.58 -2.88
CA LEU A 152 11.46 -7.45 -2.40
C LEU A 152 12.02 -6.12 -2.91
N LYS A 153 12.37 -5.22 -1.98
CA LYS A 153 12.91 -3.89 -2.28
C LYS A 153 14.12 -3.56 -1.40
N GLU A 154 14.89 -2.56 -1.80
CA GLU A 154 16.00 -2.09 -0.96
C GLU A 154 15.49 -1.58 0.38
N GLY A 155 16.00 -2.18 1.46
CA GLY A 155 15.74 -1.75 2.82
C GLY A 155 16.75 -0.69 3.29
N PHE A 156 16.84 -0.50 4.59
CA PHE A 156 17.87 0.35 5.19
C PHE A 156 19.18 -0.42 5.37
N GLY A 157 20.30 0.14 4.90
CA GLY A 157 21.63 -0.48 5.05
C GLY A 157 21.87 -1.66 4.10
N ASP A 158 22.41 -2.76 4.62
CA ASP A 158 22.79 -3.95 3.85
C ASP A 158 21.70 -5.05 3.84
N GLU A 159 20.44 -4.63 3.99
CA GLU A 159 19.28 -5.52 4.08
C GLU A 159 18.30 -5.25 2.93
N LEU A 160 17.53 -6.28 2.56
CA LEU A 160 16.37 -6.15 1.67
C LEU A 160 15.09 -6.32 2.48
N ASP A 161 14.12 -5.46 2.19
CA ASP A 161 12.80 -5.52 2.79
C ASP A 161 11.93 -6.49 1.98
N VAL A 162 11.42 -7.53 2.64
CA VAL A 162 10.31 -8.34 2.15
C VAL A 162 9.04 -7.75 2.70
N GLU A 163 8.18 -7.22 1.84
CA GLU A 163 6.90 -6.61 2.21
C GLU A 163 5.73 -7.43 1.66
N LEU A 164 4.86 -7.89 2.56
CA LEU A 164 3.62 -8.57 2.29
C LEU A 164 2.46 -7.58 2.33
N THR A 165 1.68 -7.55 1.26
CA THR A 165 0.48 -6.71 1.12
C THR A 165 -0.70 -7.54 0.66
N ALA A 166 -1.91 -7.15 1.09
CA ALA A 166 -3.12 -7.71 0.52
C ALA A 166 -3.37 -7.10 -0.85
N TYR A 167 -3.87 -7.92 -1.77
CA TYR A 167 -4.32 -7.48 -3.08
C TYR A 167 -5.50 -8.35 -3.54
N ILE A 168 -6.26 -7.85 -4.50
CA ILE A 168 -7.29 -8.61 -5.19
C ILE A 168 -6.82 -8.86 -6.63
N PRO A 169 -6.72 -10.10 -7.11
CA PRO A 169 -6.36 -10.35 -8.50
C PRO A 169 -7.28 -9.59 -9.46
N ALA A 170 -6.75 -8.97 -10.52
CA ALA A 170 -7.54 -8.17 -11.45
C ALA A 170 -8.70 -8.98 -12.04
N ALA A 171 -8.48 -10.27 -12.33
CA ALA A 171 -9.54 -11.18 -12.78
C ALA A 171 -10.66 -11.35 -11.74
N GLN A 172 -10.32 -11.43 -10.45
CA GLN A 172 -11.30 -11.53 -9.36
C GLN A 172 -12.02 -10.20 -9.15
N PHE A 173 -11.31 -9.06 -9.21
CA PHE A 173 -11.90 -7.73 -9.10
C PHE A 173 -12.91 -7.46 -10.22
N LEU A 174 -12.56 -7.86 -11.44
CA LEU A 174 -13.44 -7.76 -12.60
C LEU A 174 -14.58 -8.79 -12.54
N GLY A 175 -14.37 -9.98 -11.96
CA GLY A 175 -15.38 -11.02 -11.84
C GLY A 175 -15.64 -11.80 -13.13
N GLU A 176 -16.35 -12.91 -13.00
CA GLU A 176 -16.79 -13.74 -14.12
C GLU A 176 -17.99 -13.12 -14.87
N GLY A 177 -18.19 -13.52 -16.12
CA GLY A 177 -19.27 -13.00 -16.96
C GLY A 177 -19.15 -11.52 -17.28
N LYS A 178 -20.26 -10.86 -17.63
CA LYS A 178 -20.27 -9.46 -18.08
C LYS A 178 -20.35 -8.44 -16.94
N ALA A 179 -20.98 -8.81 -15.81
CA ALA A 179 -21.09 -7.96 -14.63
C ALA A 179 -19.74 -7.86 -13.91
N LEU A 180 -19.48 -6.72 -13.25
CA LEU A 180 -18.29 -6.54 -12.41
C LEU A 180 -18.51 -7.12 -11.02
N ALA A 181 -17.54 -7.87 -10.48
CA ALA A 181 -17.68 -8.52 -9.17
C ALA A 181 -17.93 -7.51 -8.04
N PHE A 182 -17.29 -6.33 -8.10
CA PHE A 182 -17.49 -5.32 -7.07
C PHE A 182 -18.90 -4.70 -7.07
N LEU A 183 -19.78 -5.03 -8.02
CA LEU A 183 -21.18 -4.60 -8.05
C LEU A 183 -22.12 -5.49 -7.21
N GLU A 184 -21.64 -6.59 -6.63
CA GLU A 184 -22.47 -7.55 -5.87
C GLU A 184 -23.26 -6.95 -4.69
N PRO A 185 -22.77 -5.93 -3.95
CA PRO A 185 -23.58 -5.30 -2.91
C PRO A 185 -24.83 -4.56 -3.43
N GLY A 186 -24.87 -4.21 -4.72
CA GLY A 186 -26.00 -3.58 -5.40
C GLY A 186 -25.57 -2.81 -6.65
N ALA A 187 -26.48 -2.56 -7.59
CA ALA A 187 -26.14 -1.76 -8.78
C ALA A 187 -25.55 -0.39 -8.38
N LEU A 188 -24.48 0.04 -9.07
CA LEU A 188 -23.94 1.41 -8.90
C LEU A 188 -24.58 2.37 -9.88
N LEU A 189 -24.57 2.05 -11.18
CA LEU A 189 -25.18 2.89 -12.20
C LEU A 189 -26.68 3.05 -11.96
N GLY A 190 -27.15 4.30 -11.95
CA GLY A 190 -28.53 4.68 -11.64
C GLY A 190 -28.86 4.80 -10.15
N SER A 191 -27.99 4.35 -9.25
CA SER A 191 -28.22 4.42 -7.79
C SER A 191 -28.08 5.84 -7.25
N SER A 192 -28.85 6.16 -6.22
CA SER A 192 -28.71 7.42 -5.49
C SER A 192 -27.50 7.39 -4.57
N ALA A 193 -27.03 8.57 -4.12
CA ALA A 193 -25.97 8.64 -3.11
C ALA A 193 -26.32 7.87 -1.82
N ASP A 194 -27.59 7.86 -1.41
CA ASP A 194 -28.04 7.13 -0.22
C ASP A 194 -28.01 5.61 -0.42
N ASP A 195 -28.35 5.13 -1.62
CA ASP A 195 -28.21 3.71 -1.95
C ASP A 195 -26.74 3.27 -1.95
N VAL A 196 -25.84 4.13 -2.46
CA VAL A 196 -24.40 3.88 -2.41
C VAL A 196 -23.93 3.81 -0.96
N ARG A 197 -24.27 4.78 -0.10
CA ARG A 197 -23.94 4.76 1.34
C ARG A 197 -24.43 3.49 2.02
N LYS A 198 -25.64 3.06 1.70
CA LYS A 198 -26.25 1.87 2.30
C LYS A 198 -25.57 0.58 1.86
N ASN A 199 -25.34 0.41 0.56
CA ASN A 199 -24.87 -0.86 0.00
C ASN A 199 -23.34 -1.00 0.06
N TYR A 200 -22.60 0.11 0.09
CA TYR A 200 -21.14 0.16 0.00
C TYR A 200 -20.45 0.80 1.20
N ALA A 201 -21.13 0.86 2.36
CA ALA A 201 -20.65 1.56 3.56
C ALA A 201 -19.18 1.25 3.94
N LYS A 202 -18.71 0.02 3.71
CA LYS A 202 -17.35 -0.41 4.06
C LYS A 202 -16.28 0.15 3.12
N GLN A 203 -16.59 0.24 1.83
CA GLN A 203 -15.67 0.69 0.79
C GLN A 203 -15.79 2.19 0.54
N LEU A 204 -16.91 2.80 0.92
CA LEU A 204 -17.19 4.19 0.62
C LEU A 204 -16.23 5.14 1.32
N ARG A 205 -15.76 6.12 0.56
CA ARG A 205 -15.10 7.34 1.03
C ARG A 205 -15.88 8.53 0.50
N GLU A 206 -16.23 9.42 1.41
CA GLU A 206 -16.92 10.65 1.08
C GLU A 206 -16.02 11.83 1.40
N LYS A 207 -15.99 12.79 0.49
CA LYS A 207 -15.33 14.06 0.68
C LYS A 207 -16.39 15.15 0.71
N SER A 208 -16.44 15.89 1.81
CA SER A 208 -17.35 17.02 1.91
C SER A 208 -16.91 18.18 1.01
N LYS A 209 -17.80 19.14 0.77
CA LYS A 209 -17.43 20.38 0.09
C LYS A 209 -16.33 21.14 0.84
N GLU A 210 -16.40 21.17 2.17
CA GLU A 210 -15.39 21.82 3.01
C GLU A 210 -14.00 21.16 2.85
N ASP A 211 -13.95 19.82 2.80
CA ASP A 211 -12.69 19.10 2.57
C ASP A 211 -12.17 19.32 1.15
N ALA A 212 -13.06 19.41 0.16
CA ALA A 212 -12.68 19.74 -1.22
C ALA A 212 -12.10 21.17 -1.31
N GLU A 213 -12.67 22.14 -0.59
CA GLU A 213 -12.15 23.50 -0.48
C GLU A 213 -10.78 23.55 0.22
N LYS A 214 -10.61 22.82 1.33
CA LYS A 214 -9.33 22.72 2.05
C LYS A 214 -8.23 22.11 1.17
N ASP A 215 -8.54 21.03 0.46
CA ASP A 215 -7.56 20.39 -0.42
C ASP A 215 -7.18 21.29 -1.59
N ARG A 216 -8.15 22.00 -2.17
CA ARG A 216 -7.86 23.00 -3.19
C ARG A 216 -6.94 24.09 -2.65
N ALA A 217 -7.24 24.66 -1.49
CA ALA A 217 -6.39 25.69 -0.88
C ALA A 217 -4.96 25.17 -0.60
N ARG A 218 -4.83 23.89 -0.18
CA ARG A 218 -3.53 23.24 0.02
C ARG A 218 -2.77 23.08 -1.30
N LEU A 219 -3.44 22.65 -2.37
CA LEU A 219 -2.84 22.48 -3.70
C LEU A 219 -2.43 23.82 -4.33
N GLU A 220 -3.24 24.86 -4.19
CA GLU A 220 -2.91 26.23 -4.64
C GLU A 220 -1.67 26.74 -3.89
N LYS A 221 -1.62 26.54 -2.56
CA LYS A 221 -0.46 26.88 -1.73
C LYS A 221 0.80 26.11 -2.14
N PHE A 222 0.69 24.82 -2.45
CA PHE A 222 1.83 23.99 -2.82
C PHE A 222 2.33 24.28 -4.25
N SER A 223 1.41 24.42 -5.20
CA SER A 223 1.74 24.66 -6.61
C SER A 223 2.08 26.12 -6.91
N GLY A 224 1.66 27.06 -6.06
CA GLY A 224 1.77 28.50 -6.29
C GLY A 224 0.87 29.00 -7.43
N LYS A 225 -0.09 28.19 -7.90
CA LYS A 225 -0.99 28.51 -9.00
C LYS A 225 -2.43 28.61 -8.50
N ASP A 226 -3.19 29.54 -9.07
CA ASP A 226 -4.65 29.55 -8.95
C ASP A 226 -5.23 28.37 -9.75
N LEU A 227 -6.03 27.54 -9.07
CA LEU A 227 -6.68 26.37 -9.66
C LEU A 227 -8.13 26.67 -10.09
N GLY A 228 -8.50 27.96 -10.24
CA GLY A 228 -9.79 28.44 -10.77
C GLY A 228 -10.26 27.76 -12.05
N VAL A 229 -9.31 27.38 -12.91
CA VAL A 229 -9.57 26.67 -14.16
C VAL A 229 -10.18 25.28 -13.98
N LEU A 230 -10.08 24.68 -12.79
CA LEU A 230 -10.64 23.37 -12.46
C LEU A 230 -12.11 23.43 -12.01
N GLY A 231 -12.72 24.62 -11.98
CA GLY A 231 -14.10 24.82 -11.52
C GLY A 231 -14.23 24.87 -9.99
N GLU A 232 -15.44 24.96 -9.47
CA GLU A 232 -15.67 24.99 -8.01
C GLU A 232 -15.36 23.63 -7.36
N PRO A 233 -14.80 23.60 -6.13
CA PRO A 233 -14.67 22.37 -5.37
C PRO A 233 -16.04 21.74 -5.13
N LYS A 234 -16.17 20.46 -5.50
CA LYS A 234 -17.40 19.69 -5.33
C LYS A 234 -17.18 18.57 -4.32
N PRO A 235 -18.22 18.18 -3.55
CA PRO A 235 -18.18 16.94 -2.82
C PRO A 235 -17.97 15.77 -3.79
N SER A 236 -17.33 14.71 -3.31
CA SER A 236 -17.07 13.51 -4.12
C SER A 236 -17.31 12.25 -3.30
N MET A 237 -17.71 11.19 -3.99
CA MET A 237 -17.81 9.85 -3.43
C MET A 237 -17.01 8.89 -4.31
N HIS A 238 -16.22 8.03 -3.69
CA HIS A 238 -15.55 6.92 -4.37
C HIS A 238 -15.53 5.70 -3.46
N LEU A 239 -15.33 4.53 -4.04
CA LEU A 239 -15.14 3.30 -3.31
C LEU A 239 -13.67 2.91 -3.35
N GLU A 240 -13.13 2.45 -2.22
CA GLU A 240 -11.78 1.93 -2.10
C GLU A 240 -11.82 0.42 -1.90
N PHE A 241 -11.20 -0.29 -2.84
CA PHE A 241 -10.96 -1.73 -2.76
C PHE A 241 -9.47 -1.99 -2.58
N LEU A 242 -9.12 -3.22 -2.20
CA LEU A 242 -7.73 -3.68 -2.23
C LEU A 242 -7.11 -3.41 -3.61
N PRO A 243 -5.80 -3.12 -3.69
CA PRO A 243 -5.15 -2.91 -4.97
C PRO A 243 -5.18 -4.19 -5.80
N THR A 244 -5.09 -4.06 -7.12
CA THR A 244 -4.77 -5.18 -8.02
C THR A 244 -3.28 -5.52 -7.96
N GLU A 245 -2.84 -6.52 -8.72
CA GLU A 245 -1.47 -7.07 -8.74
C GLU A 245 -0.40 -5.97 -8.68
N TRP A 246 -0.58 -4.91 -9.46
CA TRP A 246 0.41 -3.84 -9.61
C TRP A 246 -0.01 -2.51 -8.97
N GLY A 247 -1.18 -2.46 -8.33
CA GLY A 247 -1.68 -1.23 -7.69
C GLY A 247 -0.93 -0.92 -6.39
N SER A 248 -0.60 0.33 -6.08
CA SER A 248 0.18 0.62 -4.85
C SER A 248 -0.64 0.49 -3.55
N TYR A 249 -1.81 1.14 -3.47
CA TYR A 249 -2.56 1.26 -2.21
C TYR A 249 -4.01 0.80 -2.31
N TRP A 250 -4.73 1.23 -3.34
CA TRP A 250 -6.15 0.96 -3.49
C TRP A 250 -6.52 0.88 -4.96
N THR A 251 -7.48 0.03 -5.29
CA THR A 251 -8.23 0.19 -6.54
C THR A 251 -9.43 1.08 -6.26
N ARG A 252 -9.36 2.34 -6.73
CA ARG A 252 -10.43 3.32 -6.54
C ARG A 252 -11.48 3.20 -7.64
N VAL A 253 -12.73 3.04 -7.23
CA VAL A 253 -13.90 3.12 -8.11
C VAL A 253 -14.55 4.48 -7.89
N HIS A 254 -14.38 5.35 -8.86
CA HIS A 254 -14.91 6.71 -8.88
C HIS A 254 -16.35 6.72 -9.37
N LEU A 255 -17.16 7.60 -8.77
CA LEU A 255 -18.58 7.73 -9.06
C LEU A 255 -18.87 9.16 -9.52
N ASP A 256 -19.38 9.31 -10.74
CA ASP A 256 -19.92 10.59 -11.21
C ASP A 256 -21.44 10.57 -11.08
N PHE A 257 -21.98 11.65 -10.51
CA PHE A 257 -23.41 11.84 -10.32
C PHE A 257 -23.96 12.84 -11.34
N ASN A 258 -25.15 12.56 -11.86
CA ASN A 258 -25.91 13.51 -12.68
C ASN A 258 -26.68 14.52 -11.82
N ASP A 259 -27.38 15.45 -12.47
CA ASP A 259 -28.18 16.50 -11.81
C ASP A 259 -29.35 15.95 -10.97
N GLU A 260 -29.77 14.71 -11.20
CA GLU A 260 -30.77 13.99 -10.39
C GLU A 260 -30.15 13.28 -9.16
N ASN A 261 -28.86 13.52 -8.89
CA ASN A 261 -28.11 12.86 -7.81
C ASN A 261 -28.08 11.33 -7.92
N LYS A 262 -28.02 10.82 -9.16
CA LYS A 262 -27.82 9.40 -9.46
C LYS A 262 -26.49 9.18 -10.13
N VAL A 263 -25.85 8.05 -9.83
CA VAL A 263 -24.57 7.67 -10.47
C VAL A 263 -24.80 7.46 -11.97
N SER A 264 -24.21 8.31 -12.80
CA SER A 264 -24.29 8.24 -14.26
C SER A 264 -23.08 7.56 -14.89
N ARG A 265 -21.94 7.56 -14.21
CA ARG A 265 -20.71 6.93 -14.68
C ARG A 265 -19.94 6.35 -13.50
N VAL A 266 -19.36 5.18 -13.73
CA VAL A 266 -18.43 4.52 -12.82
C VAL A 266 -17.10 4.36 -13.56
N TRP A 267 -15.99 4.64 -12.90
CA TRP A 267 -14.69 4.37 -13.51
C TRP A 267 -13.62 3.97 -12.50
N PHE A 268 -12.63 3.19 -12.95
CA PHE A 268 -11.53 2.72 -12.11
C PHE A 268 -10.27 2.51 -12.95
N GLY A 269 -9.12 2.52 -12.28
CA GLY A 269 -7.82 2.26 -12.89
C GLY A 269 -7.34 0.83 -12.67
N LEU A 270 -6.78 0.21 -13.71
CA LEU A 270 -5.97 -1.01 -13.62
C LEU A 270 -4.51 -0.65 -13.88
N GLU A 271 -3.74 -0.54 -12.81
CA GLU A 271 -2.33 -0.13 -12.86
C GLU A 271 -1.48 -1.20 -13.54
N PHE A 272 -0.54 -0.75 -14.38
CA PHE A 272 0.54 -1.55 -14.93
C PHE A 272 1.88 -0.81 -14.93
N GLU A 273 1.93 0.43 -14.41
CA GLU A 273 3.17 1.22 -14.33
C GLU A 273 4.32 0.40 -13.73
N PRO A 274 4.14 -0.31 -12.60
CA PRO A 274 5.25 -1.04 -12.01
C PRO A 274 5.73 -2.22 -12.85
N HIS A 275 4.88 -2.77 -13.72
CA HIS A 275 5.24 -3.88 -14.59
C HIS A 275 4.60 -3.67 -15.97
N PRO A 276 5.24 -2.89 -16.87
CA PRO A 276 4.61 -2.51 -18.15
C PRO A 276 4.16 -3.68 -19.03
N ALA A 277 4.80 -4.85 -18.90
CA ALA A 277 4.38 -6.07 -19.59
C ALA A 277 2.98 -6.56 -19.16
N ALA A 278 2.48 -6.17 -17.99
CA ALA A 278 1.12 -6.44 -17.54
C ALA A 278 0.06 -5.74 -18.39
N LYS A 279 0.42 -4.71 -19.16
CA LYS A 279 -0.53 -3.98 -20.01
C LYS A 279 -1.29 -4.91 -20.95
N ASP A 280 -0.57 -5.83 -21.59
CA ASP A 280 -1.16 -6.79 -22.53
C ASP A 280 -1.93 -7.90 -21.80
N GLU A 281 -1.47 -8.32 -20.62
CA GLU A 281 -2.17 -9.29 -19.77
C GLU A 281 -3.53 -8.74 -19.30
N LEU A 282 -3.56 -7.49 -18.83
CA LEU A 282 -4.79 -6.79 -18.44
C LEU A 282 -5.71 -6.57 -19.63
N LEU A 283 -5.18 -6.19 -20.80
CA LEU A 283 -5.98 -6.07 -22.01
C LEU A 283 -6.61 -7.42 -22.40
N ALA A 284 -5.85 -8.52 -22.30
CA ALA A 284 -6.38 -9.85 -22.56
C ALA A 284 -7.51 -10.22 -21.57
N LEU A 285 -7.40 -9.85 -20.30
CA LEU A 285 -8.49 -10.02 -19.32
C LEU A 285 -9.75 -9.23 -19.70
N LEU A 286 -9.59 -7.97 -20.11
CA LEU A 286 -10.70 -7.13 -20.57
C LEU A 286 -11.36 -7.72 -21.83
N LYS A 287 -10.56 -8.23 -22.78
CA LYS A 287 -11.05 -8.92 -23.98
C LYS A 287 -11.78 -10.22 -23.65
N ALA A 288 -11.25 -11.02 -22.73
CA ALA A 288 -11.93 -12.23 -22.28
C ALA A 288 -13.29 -11.91 -21.64
N LYS A 289 -13.37 -10.80 -20.89
CA LYS A 289 -14.61 -10.35 -20.24
C LYS A 289 -15.62 -9.79 -21.23
N TRP A 290 -15.22 -8.83 -22.05
CA TRP A 290 -16.16 -8.02 -22.85
C TRP A 290 -16.11 -8.28 -24.35
N GLY A 291 -15.19 -9.09 -24.84
CA GLY A 291 -15.01 -9.39 -26.26
C GLY A 291 -13.94 -8.50 -26.89
N GLU A 292 -13.80 -8.55 -28.22
CA GLU A 292 -12.88 -7.65 -28.93
C GLU A 292 -13.42 -6.22 -28.93
N PRO A 293 -12.58 -5.21 -28.60
CA PRO A 293 -12.98 -3.82 -28.64
C PRO A 293 -12.93 -3.26 -30.07
N GLU A 294 -13.70 -2.20 -30.29
CA GLU A 294 -13.49 -1.29 -31.41
C GLU A 294 -12.47 -0.21 -31.00
N GLU A 295 -11.42 -0.02 -31.80
CA GLU A 295 -10.46 1.05 -31.57
C GLU A 295 -10.99 2.37 -32.14
N GLN A 296 -10.97 3.43 -31.32
CA GLN A 296 -11.34 4.77 -31.73
C GLN A 296 -10.25 5.76 -31.35
N GLU A 297 -9.88 6.64 -32.29
CA GLU A 297 -8.95 7.73 -32.02
C GLU A 297 -9.74 9.01 -31.68
N LYS A 298 -9.50 9.57 -30.50
CA LYS A 298 -10.14 10.80 -30.06
C LYS A 298 -9.14 11.68 -29.33
N TYR A 299 -9.00 12.92 -29.80
CA TYR A 299 -8.03 13.90 -29.26
C TYR A 299 -6.58 13.38 -29.20
N GLY A 300 -6.18 12.56 -30.18
CA GLY A 300 -4.84 11.95 -30.26
C GLY A 300 -4.60 10.85 -29.22
N ARG A 301 -5.67 10.29 -28.63
CA ARG A 301 -5.62 9.15 -27.74
C ARG A 301 -6.42 7.99 -28.33
N THR A 302 -5.89 6.78 -28.21
CA THR A 302 -6.60 5.55 -28.56
C THR A 302 -7.53 5.17 -27.41
N ARG A 303 -8.79 4.93 -27.75
CA ARG A 303 -9.82 4.41 -26.88
C ARG A 303 -10.25 3.05 -27.38
N LEU A 304 -10.45 2.11 -26.46
CA LEU A 304 -10.97 0.79 -26.77
C LEU A 304 -12.42 0.73 -26.29
N LEU A 305 -13.35 0.64 -27.23
CA LEU A 305 -14.78 0.59 -26.94
C LEU A 305 -15.25 -0.86 -26.95
N PHE A 306 -15.65 -1.37 -25.80
CA PHE A 306 -16.26 -2.68 -25.69
C PHE A 306 -17.79 -2.54 -25.70
N GLN A 307 -18.45 -3.41 -26.47
CA GLN A 307 -19.90 -3.42 -26.58
C GLN A 307 -20.49 -4.45 -25.60
N ASP A 308 -21.29 -3.98 -24.64
CA ASP A 308 -22.12 -4.82 -23.78
C ASP A 308 -23.62 -4.50 -24.01
N GLU A 309 -24.53 -5.40 -23.64
CA GLU A 309 -25.97 -5.16 -23.83
C GLU A 309 -26.48 -4.00 -22.96
N LEU A 310 -25.91 -3.82 -21.76
CA LEU A 310 -26.40 -2.87 -20.76
C LEU A 310 -25.54 -1.60 -20.69
N PHE A 311 -24.24 -1.74 -20.97
CA PHE A 311 -23.27 -0.67 -20.75
C PHE A 311 -22.44 -0.35 -21.99
N SER A 312 -22.03 0.92 -22.08
CA SER A 312 -20.89 1.32 -22.88
C SER A 312 -19.66 1.23 -21.99
N ILE A 313 -18.66 0.48 -22.44
CA ILE A 313 -17.40 0.32 -21.72
C ILE A 313 -16.30 0.94 -22.56
N GLU A 314 -15.71 2.01 -22.05
CA GLU A 314 -14.57 2.69 -22.67
C GLU A 314 -13.33 2.36 -21.85
N VAL A 315 -12.25 1.94 -22.51
CA VAL A 315 -10.95 1.73 -21.89
C VAL A 315 -9.94 2.67 -22.54
N GLU A 316 -9.33 3.52 -21.73
CA GLU A 316 -8.32 4.49 -22.17
C GLU A 316 -6.95 4.17 -21.57
N ASP A 317 -5.91 4.35 -22.36
CA ASP A 317 -4.53 4.33 -21.86
C ASP A 317 -4.20 5.68 -21.21
N ASP A 318 -4.10 5.71 -19.88
CA ASP A 318 -3.58 6.90 -19.20
C ASP A 318 -2.06 6.89 -19.29
N THR A 319 -1.54 7.57 -20.30
CA THR A 319 -0.10 7.66 -20.55
C THR A 319 0.67 8.43 -19.48
N ILE A 320 -0.02 9.15 -18.58
CA ILE A 320 0.60 9.92 -17.49
C ILE A 320 0.88 8.99 -16.31
N THR A 321 -0.12 8.21 -15.89
CA THR A 321 0.00 7.31 -14.73
C THR A 321 0.21 5.84 -15.12
N LYS A 322 0.33 5.55 -16.42
CA LYS A 322 0.56 4.24 -17.03
C LYS A 322 -0.36 3.16 -16.44
N LYS A 323 -1.66 3.38 -16.62
CA LYS A 323 -2.73 2.46 -16.24
C LYS A 323 -3.79 2.41 -17.33
N TRP A 324 -4.64 1.39 -17.28
CA TRP A 324 -5.90 1.39 -18.03
C TRP A 324 -6.97 2.07 -17.19
N ASP A 325 -7.55 3.15 -17.69
CA ASP A 325 -8.77 3.72 -17.10
C ASP A 325 -9.99 3.07 -17.78
N VAL A 326 -10.81 2.40 -16.98
CA VAL A 326 -12.00 1.68 -17.43
C VAL A 326 -13.23 2.47 -17.00
N PHE A 327 -13.99 2.96 -17.97
CA PHE A 327 -15.22 3.73 -17.77
C PHE A 327 -16.43 2.90 -18.13
N LEU A 328 -17.46 2.95 -17.29
CA LEU A 328 -18.74 2.32 -17.50
C LEU A 328 -19.85 3.36 -17.46
N GLU A 329 -20.66 3.36 -18.50
CA GLU A 329 -21.84 4.22 -18.63
C GLU A 329 -23.05 3.42 -19.09
N PRO A 330 -24.28 3.81 -18.71
CA PRO A 330 -25.48 3.27 -19.31
C PRO A 330 -25.47 3.57 -20.82
N LYS A 331 -25.88 2.61 -21.65
CA LYS A 331 -26.13 2.92 -23.06
C LYS A 331 -27.20 3.99 -23.17
N ALA A 332 -26.95 5.02 -23.98
CA ALA A 332 -27.98 5.96 -24.37
C ALA A 332 -29.11 5.19 -25.07
N GLY A 333 -30.30 5.21 -24.47
CA GLY A 333 -31.50 4.56 -25.00
C GLY A 333 -32.10 5.27 -26.20
#